data_AF-A0A6I5CEN5-F1
#
_entry.id   AF-A0A6I5CEN5-F1
#
_cell.length_a   1.000
_cell.length_b   1.000
_cell.length_c   1.000
_cell.angle_alpha   90.00
_cell.angle_beta   90.00
_cell.angle_gamma   90.00
#
_symmetry.space_group_name_H-M   'P 1'
#
loop_
_entity.id
_entity.type
_entity.pdbx_description
1 polymer ?
#
loop_
_entity_poly.entity_id
_entity_poly.type
_entity_poly.pdbx_seq_one_letter_code
_entity_poly.pdbx_strand_id
1 'polypeptide(L)'
;MSDSSRDTVEGAGWNDAERGTYTRLMPDRVEKLSWLSPRTLWAARNGVAAGWFGDPTGRTRSRWVAQRAAAGAPADKVIRRTEADRFSFMVLGDPGEGGDSQYAVVPGFLKVSRDTSFAVITSDVIYPVGSTDDYGTKFFRPYRDYPAPVYAIPGNHDWYEDLGGFMRVFCDDAPPLPPKPRPRALSRAWWRELLWHRPRPADEQRLAEARKLRSAPGQQAVQPGPYWAIDAGPVRIVGIDTGLLGTID
;
A
#
# COMPACT_ATOMS: atom_id res chain seq x y z
N MET A 1 25.66 -28.43 -15.34
CA MET A 1 24.41 -28.23 -14.58
C MET A 1 23.94 -26.80 -14.84
N SER A 2 22.66 -26.48 -14.71
CA SER A 2 22.16 -25.12 -14.97
C SER A 2 22.55 -24.18 -13.83
N ASP A 3 23.22 -23.06 -14.16
CA ASP A 3 23.58 -21.99 -13.22
C ASP A 3 22.45 -20.94 -13.08
N SER A 4 21.26 -21.25 -13.59
CA SER A 4 20.09 -20.35 -13.56
C SER A 4 19.32 -20.50 -12.25
N SER A 5 18.98 -19.36 -11.63
CA SER A 5 18.09 -19.30 -10.47
C SER A 5 16.66 -19.80 -10.72
N ARG A 6 16.27 -20.00 -11.98
CA ARG A 6 14.98 -20.59 -12.35
C ARG A 6 14.95 -22.11 -12.20
N ASP A 7 16.12 -22.74 -12.26
CA ASP A 7 16.23 -24.19 -12.43
C ASP A 7 16.80 -24.88 -11.19
N THR A 8 17.63 -24.19 -10.39
CA THR A 8 18.33 -24.77 -9.24
C THR A 8 18.44 -23.78 -8.07
N VAL A 9 18.47 -24.32 -6.85
CA VAL A 9 18.74 -23.56 -5.60
C VAL A 9 20.18 -23.02 -5.63
N GLU A 10 21.09 -23.81 -6.22
CA GLU A 10 22.48 -23.47 -6.51
C GLU A 10 22.58 -22.23 -7.41
N GLY A 11 21.84 -22.23 -8.53
CA GLY A 11 21.80 -21.10 -9.48
C GLY A 11 21.12 -19.86 -8.89
N ALA A 12 20.30 -20.02 -7.85
CA ALA A 12 19.76 -18.92 -7.06
C ALA A 12 20.73 -18.43 -5.96
N GLY A 13 21.81 -19.17 -5.70
CA GLY A 13 22.78 -18.88 -4.64
C GLY A 13 22.24 -19.12 -3.22
N TRP A 14 21.28 -20.04 -3.05
CA TRP A 14 20.53 -20.22 -1.80
C TRP A 14 21.01 -21.37 -0.91
N ASN A 15 22.14 -22.00 -1.25
CA ASN A 15 22.51 -23.29 -0.67
C ASN A 15 23.00 -23.23 0.78
N ASP A 16 23.59 -22.12 1.20
CA ASP A 16 24.20 -21.94 2.54
C ASP A 16 24.14 -20.48 3.02
N ALA A 17 23.01 -19.81 2.77
CA ALA A 17 22.85 -18.41 3.16
C ALA A 17 22.51 -18.27 4.65
N GLU A 18 23.41 -17.68 5.44
CA GLU A 18 23.10 -17.22 6.78
C GLU A 18 22.05 -16.09 6.72
N ARG A 19 21.15 -16.05 7.72
CA ARG A 19 20.19 -14.94 7.83
C ARG A 19 20.94 -13.63 7.96
N GLY A 20 20.68 -12.71 7.04
CA GLY A 20 21.26 -11.37 7.06
C GLY A 20 20.84 -10.57 8.29
N THR A 21 21.45 -9.39 8.45
CA THR A 21 21.26 -8.54 9.63
C THR A 21 19.88 -7.88 9.74
N TYR A 22 18.98 -8.15 8.79
CA TYR A 22 17.63 -7.60 8.73
C TYR A 22 16.75 -8.03 9.91
N THR A 23 17.04 -9.19 10.52
CA THR A 23 16.29 -9.70 11.67
C THR A 23 16.26 -8.71 12.84
N ARG A 24 17.32 -7.89 12.97
CA ARG A 24 17.41 -6.80 13.96
C ARG A 24 16.47 -5.62 13.68
N LEU A 25 15.95 -5.52 12.45
CA LEU A 25 14.99 -4.50 12.03
C LEU A 25 13.55 -4.95 12.21
N MET A 26 13.31 -6.26 12.36
CA MET A 26 11.97 -6.84 12.48
C MET A 26 11.30 -6.46 13.82
N PRO A 27 9.96 -6.37 13.86
CA PRO A 27 9.24 -6.23 15.12
C PRO A 27 9.39 -7.46 16.01
N ASP A 28 9.23 -7.30 17.32
CA ASP A 28 9.36 -8.39 18.30
C ASP A 28 8.36 -9.52 18.04
N ARG A 29 7.20 -9.18 17.48
CA ARG A 29 6.20 -10.13 16.99
C ARG A 29 5.90 -9.85 15.53
N VAL A 30 6.08 -10.88 14.70
CA VAL A 30 5.69 -10.92 13.30
C VAL A 30 4.44 -11.78 13.18
N GLU A 31 3.36 -11.23 12.65
CA GLU A 31 2.19 -12.04 12.31
C GLU A 31 2.47 -12.78 11.00
N LYS A 32 2.52 -14.11 11.06
CA LYS A 32 2.72 -14.92 9.85
C LYS A 32 1.46 -14.86 8.98
N LEU A 33 1.63 -14.35 7.77
CA LEU A 33 0.59 -14.41 6.76
C LEU A 33 0.51 -15.83 6.19
N SER A 34 -0.71 -16.39 6.16
CA SER A 34 -0.98 -17.64 5.47
C SER A 34 -2.27 -17.55 4.68
N TRP A 35 -2.15 -17.68 3.35
CA TRP A 35 -3.28 -17.74 2.42
C TRP A 35 -4.09 -19.04 2.50
N LEU A 36 -3.61 -20.03 3.26
CA LEU A 36 -4.38 -21.23 3.60
C LEU A 36 -5.19 -21.06 4.88
N SER A 37 -4.96 -19.98 5.65
CA SER A 37 -5.69 -19.79 6.89
C SER A 37 -7.13 -19.33 6.62
N PRO A 38 -8.15 -19.95 7.27
CA PRO A 38 -9.53 -19.52 7.12
C PRO A 38 -9.76 -18.05 7.51
N ARG A 39 -9.00 -17.55 8.48
CA ARG A 39 -9.06 -16.15 8.94
C ARG A 39 -8.64 -15.17 7.83
N THR A 40 -7.50 -15.41 7.18
CA THR A 40 -7.02 -14.55 6.08
C THR A 40 -7.97 -14.61 4.89
N LEU A 41 -8.40 -15.82 4.49
CA LEU A 41 -9.35 -15.98 3.39
C LEU A 41 -10.68 -15.29 3.67
N TRP A 42 -11.18 -15.38 4.92
CA TRP A 42 -12.38 -14.68 5.32
C TRP A 42 -12.20 -13.17 5.26
N ALA A 43 -11.07 -12.62 5.70
CA ALA A 43 -10.81 -11.18 5.61
C ALA A 43 -10.71 -10.70 4.15
N ALA A 44 -10.03 -11.46 3.29
CA ALA A 44 -9.81 -11.13 1.87
C ALA A 44 -11.00 -11.46 0.94
N ARG A 45 -12.14 -11.92 1.50
CA ARG A 45 -13.31 -12.38 0.72
C ARG A 45 -13.92 -11.33 -0.21
N ASN A 46 -13.59 -10.05 -0.04
CA ASN A 46 -14.14 -8.96 -0.85
C ASN A 46 -13.79 -9.09 -2.33
N GLY A 47 -12.66 -9.70 -2.68
CA GLY A 47 -12.35 -10.02 -4.09
C GLY A 47 -13.34 -11.01 -4.70
N VAL A 48 -13.69 -12.07 -3.95
CA VAL A 48 -14.69 -13.06 -4.38
C VAL A 48 -16.07 -12.42 -4.48
N ALA A 49 -16.46 -11.63 -3.47
CA ALA A 49 -17.73 -10.91 -3.48
C ALA A 49 -17.83 -9.91 -4.65
N ALA A 50 -16.73 -9.20 -4.97
CA ALA A 50 -16.64 -8.32 -6.13
C ALA A 50 -16.80 -9.10 -7.44
N GLY A 51 -16.12 -10.25 -7.59
CA GLY A 51 -16.25 -11.12 -8.77
C GLY A 51 -17.68 -11.62 -8.99
N TRP A 52 -18.37 -12.06 -7.93
CA TRP A 52 -19.72 -12.62 -8.06
C TRP A 52 -20.83 -11.58 -8.16
N PHE A 53 -20.70 -10.44 -7.49
CA PHE A 53 -21.78 -9.46 -7.33
C PHE A 53 -21.45 -8.07 -7.93
N GLY A 54 -20.30 -7.94 -8.59
CA GLY A 54 -19.82 -6.74 -9.27
C GLY A 54 -18.90 -5.88 -8.39
N ASP A 55 -17.84 -5.35 -8.99
CA ASP A 55 -16.83 -4.55 -8.29
C ASP A 55 -17.35 -3.15 -7.91
N PRO A 56 -17.34 -2.76 -6.61
CA PRO A 56 -17.70 -1.41 -6.18
C PRO A 56 -16.54 -0.41 -6.26
N THR A 57 -15.32 -0.86 -6.57
CA THR A 57 -14.08 -0.09 -6.41
C THR A 57 -14.14 1.24 -7.15
N GLY A 58 -14.47 1.27 -8.45
CA GLY A 58 -14.57 2.52 -9.21
C GLY A 58 -15.49 3.55 -8.55
N ARG A 59 -16.69 3.14 -8.11
CA ARG A 59 -17.61 4.04 -7.37
C ARG A 59 -17.07 4.49 -6.02
N THR A 60 -16.43 3.59 -5.26
CA THR A 60 -15.81 3.96 -3.98
C THR A 60 -14.65 4.94 -4.20
N ARG A 61 -13.84 4.72 -5.23
CA ARG A 61 -12.73 5.57 -5.65
C ARG A 61 -13.19 6.96 -6.06
N SER A 62 -14.24 7.10 -6.87
CA SER A 62 -14.79 8.41 -7.23
C SER A 62 -15.22 9.20 -5.99
N ARG A 63 -15.75 8.52 -4.95
CA ARG A 63 -16.12 9.16 -3.68
C ARG A 63 -14.91 9.62 -2.89
N TRP A 64 -13.84 8.81 -2.83
CA TRP A 64 -12.57 9.23 -2.23
C TRP A 64 -11.99 10.46 -2.92
N VAL A 65 -11.97 10.45 -4.26
CA VAL A 65 -11.53 11.59 -5.07
C VAL A 65 -12.37 12.83 -4.79
N ALA A 66 -13.70 12.70 -4.77
CA ALA A 66 -14.60 13.83 -4.50
C ALA A 66 -14.40 14.38 -3.08
N GLN A 67 -14.21 13.51 -2.07
CA GLN A 67 -13.92 13.93 -0.70
C GLN A 67 -12.59 14.69 -0.61
N ARG A 68 -11.53 14.18 -1.26
CA ARG A 68 -10.22 14.87 -1.28
C ARG A 68 -10.28 16.20 -2.02
N ALA A 69 -11.00 16.28 -3.14
CA ALA A 69 -11.22 17.54 -3.85
C ALA A 69 -11.96 18.56 -2.98
N ALA A 70 -13.01 18.14 -2.26
CA ALA A 70 -13.72 19.01 -1.31
C ALA A 70 -12.84 19.45 -0.13
N ALA A 71 -11.84 18.64 0.24
CA ALA A 71 -10.82 18.97 1.24
C ALA A 71 -9.65 19.81 0.68
N GLY A 72 -9.72 20.26 -0.58
CA GLY A 72 -8.72 21.14 -1.20
C GLY A 72 -7.56 20.45 -1.90
N ALA A 73 -7.63 19.13 -2.15
CA ALA A 73 -6.64 18.46 -2.98
C ALA A 73 -6.62 19.03 -4.42
N PRO A 74 -5.44 19.16 -5.06
CA PRO A 74 -5.33 19.66 -6.43
C PRO A 74 -6.23 18.92 -7.42
N ALA A 75 -7.01 19.68 -8.21
CA ALA A 75 -7.97 19.12 -9.18
C ALA A 75 -7.28 18.30 -10.29
N ASP A 76 -6.07 18.69 -10.69
CA ASP A 76 -5.25 17.99 -11.66
C ASP A 76 -4.56 16.73 -11.09
N LYS A 77 -4.65 16.52 -9.77
CA LYS A 77 -4.01 15.42 -9.04
C LYS A 77 -2.49 15.39 -9.23
N VAL A 78 -1.87 16.53 -9.56
CA VAL A 78 -0.43 16.62 -9.80
C VAL A 78 0.31 17.07 -8.54
N ILE A 79 1.20 16.22 -8.07
CA ILE A 79 2.23 16.51 -7.07
C ILE A 79 3.39 17.17 -7.82
N ARG A 80 3.59 18.47 -7.57
CA ARG A 80 4.66 19.25 -8.22
C ARG A 80 5.93 19.14 -7.38
N ARG A 81 7.01 18.66 -7.99
CA ARG A 81 8.33 18.56 -7.36
C ARG A 81 9.35 19.32 -8.19
N THR A 82 10.25 20.02 -7.52
CA THR A 82 11.38 20.71 -8.16
C THR A 82 12.60 19.82 -8.01
N GLU A 83 12.77 18.88 -8.93
CA GLU A 83 13.96 18.05 -9.01
C GLU A 83 15.02 18.71 -9.90
N ALA A 84 16.28 18.33 -9.70
CA ALA A 84 17.36 18.72 -10.61
C ALA A 84 17.19 18.05 -11.99
N ASP A 85 17.88 18.56 -13.01
CA ASP A 85 17.91 17.97 -14.36
C ASP A 85 18.29 16.48 -14.38
N ARG A 86 19.02 16.03 -13.35
CA ARG A 86 19.31 14.62 -13.11
C ARG A 86 19.00 14.30 -11.65
N PHE A 87 18.13 13.32 -11.44
CA PHE A 87 17.80 12.80 -10.13
C PHE A 87 17.61 11.28 -10.19
N SER A 88 17.51 10.65 -9.03
CA SER A 88 17.21 9.22 -8.91
C SER A 88 16.08 9.01 -7.91
N PHE A 89 15.28 7.97 -8.12
CA PHE A 89 14.20 7.59 -7.22
C PHE A 89 14.08 6.07 -7.18
N MET A 90 13.51 5.53 -6.11
CA MET A 90 13.33 4.09 -5.94
C MET A 90 11.94 3.64 -6.39
N VAL A 91 11.86 2.40 -6.89
CA VAL A 91 10.59 1.71 -7.16
C VAL A 91 10.60 0.39 -6.41
N LEU A 92 9.53 0.09 -5.66
CA LEU A 92 9.36 -1.15 -4.91
C LEU A 92 7.99 -1.75 -5.24
N GLY A 93 7.91 -3.04 -5.56
CA GLY A 93 6.65 -3.75 -5.74
C GLY A 93 6.31 -4.58 -4.51
N ASP A 94 5.01 -4.60 -4.16
CA ASP A 94 4.42 -5.59 -3.26
C ASP A 94 5.14 -5.78 -1.90
N PRO A 95 5.58 -4.70 -1.22
CA PRO A 95 6.40 -4.88 -0.02
C PRO A 95 5.61 -5.38 1.18
N GLY A 96 4.28 -5.24 1.17
CA GLY A 96 3.44 -5.15 2.37
C GLY A 96 3.26 -6.38 3.25
N GLU A 97 4.13 -7.39 3.20
CA GLU A 97 3.94 -8.64 3.95
C GLU A 97 4.22 -8.46 5.46
N GLY A 98 5.23 -7.67 5.82
CA GLY A 98 5.67 -7.50 7.22
C GLY A 98 6.58 -8.59 7.76
N GLY A 99 6.92 -9.59 6.93
CA GLY A 99 7.71 -10.76 7.29
C GLY A 99 9.15 -10.73 6.79
N ASP A 100 9.83 -11.87 6.89
CA ASP A 100 11.23 -12.02 6.49
C ASP A 100 11.47 -11.60 5.01
N SER A 101 10.53 -11.93 4.11
CA SER A 101 10.55 -11.57 2.69
C SER A 101 10.70 -10.07 2.44
N GLN A 102 9.93 -9.25 3.17
CA GLN A 102 10.01 -7.79 3.10
C GLN A 102 11.29 -7.28 3.78
N TYR A 103 11.55 -7.71 5.01
CA TYR A 103 12.64 -7.13 5.80
C TYR A 103 14.02 -7.49 5.25
N ALA A 104 14.17 -8.66 4.61
CA ALA A 104 15.43 -9.09 4.01
C ALA A 104 16.01 -8.11 2.98
N VAL A 105 15.14 -7.40 2.24
CA VAL A 105 15.57 -6.43 1.23
C VAL A 105 15.78 -5.01 1.77
N VAL A 106 15.29 -4.70 2.98
CA VAL A 106 15.37 -3.35 3.57
C VAL A 106 16.81 -2.84 3.70
N PRO A 107 17.81 -3.60 4.20
CA PRO A 107 19.19 -3.11 4.27
C PRO A 107 19.78 -2.75 2.89
N GLY A 108 19.47 -3.55 1.87
CA GLY A 108 19.88 -3.29 0.50
C GLY A 108 19.22 -2.03 -0.06
N PHE A 109 17.90 -1.91 0.14
CA PHE A 109 17.14 -0.72 -0.21
C PHE A 109 17.76 0.54 0.41
N LEU A 110 17.94 0.58 1.74
CA LEU A 110 18.51 1.75 2.44
C LEU A 110 19.93 2.08 1.98
N LYS A 111 20.74 1.07 1.63
CA LYS A 111 22.09 1.29 1.12
C LYS A 111 22.07 1.99 -0.24
N VAL A 112 21.18 1.57 -1.13
CA VAL A 112 21.08 2.05 -2.52
C VAL A 112 20.31 3.37 -2.62
N SER A 113 19.38 3.63 -1.70
CA SER A 113 18.47 4.77 -1.75
C SER A 113 18.95 6.04 -1.02
N ARG A 114 20.21 6.10 -0.55
CA ARG A 114 20.69 7.21 0.30
C ARG A 114 20.52 8.59 -0.31
N ASP A 115 20.73 8.71 -1.61
CA ASP A 115 20.72 9.98 -2.35
C ASP A 115 19.55 10.08 -3.33
N THR A 116 18.52 9.23 -3.16
CA THR A 116 17.33 9.26 -4.03
C THR A 116 16.32 10.28 -3.54
N SER A 117 15.70 11.03 -4.47
CA SER A 117 14.78 12.13 -4.18
C SER A 117 13.46 11.69 -3.54
N PHE A 118 12.98 10.49 -3.88
CA PHE A 118 11.76 9.88 -3.36
C PHE A 118 11.71 8.39 -3.72
N ALA A 119 10.74 7.68 -3.17
CA ALA A 119 10.42 6.31 -3.56
C ALA A 119 8.96 6.17 -3.98
N VAL A 120 8.67 5.19 -4.83
CA VAL A 120 7.31 4.81 -5.24
C VAL A 120 7.10 3.34 -4.93
N ILE A 121 6.07 3.03 -4.16
CA ILE A 121 5.56 1.68 -3.97
C ILE A 121 4.51 1.39 -5.06
N THR A 122 4.73 0.35 -5.84
CA THR A 122 3.82 -0.08 -6.91
C THR A 122 3.03 -1.29 -6.45
N SER A 123 1.77 -1.06 -6.05
CA SER A 123 0.83 -2.07 -5.58
C SER A 123 1.12 -2.63 -4.18
N ASP A 124 0.07 -3.19 -3.59
CA ASP A 124 0.01 -3.98 -2.36
C ASP A 124 0.95 -3.49 -1.26
N VAL A 125 0.66 -2.27 -0.83
CA VAL A 125 1.40 -1.63 0.26
C VAL A 125 1.22 -2.41 1.55
N ILE A 126 0.04 -2.98 1.77
CA ILE A 126 -0.31 -3.73 2.97
C ILE A 126 -1.10 -5.00 2.64
N TYR A 127 -0.47 -6.15 2.92
CA TYR A 127 -1.14 -7.43 3.00
C TYR A 127 -1.70 -7.67 4.42
N PRO A 128 -2.75 -8.49 4.58
CA PRO A 128 -3.53 -9.11 3.52
C PRO A 128 -4.66 -8.23 2.99
N VAL A 129 -5.12 -7.22 3.74
CA VAL A 129 -6.38 -6.51 3.45
C VAL A 129 -6.33 -4.99 3.57
N GLY A 130 -5.13 -4.38 3.60
CA GLY A 130 -5.04 -2.92 3.63
C GLY A 130 -5.36 -2.26 4.97
N SER A 131 -5.36 -3.02 6.07
CA SER A 131 -5.82 -2.53 7.37
C SER A 131 -4.90 -1.46 7.96
N THR A 132 -5.47 -0.45 8.60
CA THR A 132 -4.72 0.66 9.21
C THR A 132 -3.72 0.19 10.26
N ASP A 133 -4.08 -0.81 11.06
CA ASP A 133 -3.26 -1.32 12.17
C ASP A 133 -1.96 -1.98 11.70
N ASP A 134 -1.91 -2.41 10.44
CA ASP A 134 -0.78 -3.11 9.84
C ASP A 134 0.34 -2.17 9.37
N TYR A 135 0.02 -0.91 9.08
CA TYR A 135 0.98 0.07 8.56
C TYR A 135 2.20 0.27 9.46
N GLY A 136 2.03 0.14 10.78
CA GLY A 136 3.14 0.28 11.73
C GLY A 136 4.30 -0.68 11.46
N THR A 137 3.99 -1.96 11.24
CA THR A 137 5.01 -3.00 11.06
C THR A 137 5.35 -3.25 9.59
N LYS A 138 4.49 -2.84 8.66
CA LYS A 138 4.62 -3.16 7.23
C LYS A 138 5.00 -1.95 6.36
N PHE A 139 4.90 -0.72 6.86
CA PHE A 139 5.34 0.49 6.16
C PHE A 139 6.23 1.39 7.02
N PHE A 140 5.74 1.83 8.19
CA PHE A 140 6.43 2.82 9.00
C PHE A 140 7.76 2.30 9.56
N ARG A 141 7.76 1.12 10.19
CA ARG A 141 8.99 0.48 10.72
C ARG A 141 10.02 0.11 9.65
N PRO A 142 9.70 -0.67 8.59
CA PRO A 142 10.73 -1.14 7.66
C PRO A 142 11.40 0.00 6.91
N TYR A 143 10.69 1.09 6.65
CA TYR A 143 11.24 2.23 5.92
C TYR A 143 11.63 3.40 6.82
N ARG A 144 11.63 3.27 8.15
CA ARG A 144 11.86 4.40 9.10
C ARG A 144 13.13 5.23 8.80
N ASP A 145 14.18 4.57 8.32
CA ASP A 145 15.51 5.16 8.11
C ASP A 145 15.69 5.71 6.68
N TYR A 146 14.68 5.59 5.81
CA TYR A 146 14.69 6.21 4.48
C TYR A 146 14.27 7.68 4.58
N PRO A 147 15.15 8.67 4.28
CA PRO A 147 14.94 10.06 4.68
C PRO A 147 13.99 10.85 3.77
N ALA A 148 13.65 10.29 2.60
CA ALA A 148 12.88 10.98 1.56
C ALA A 148 11.40 10.54 1.52
N PRO A 149 10.55 11.27 0.78
CA PRO A 149 9.14 10.97 0.61
C PRO A 149 8.91 9.59 -0.02
N VAL A 150 7.82 8.93 0.38
CA VAL A 150 7.35 7.69 -0.25
C VAL A 150 5.94 7.92 -0.77
N TYR A 151 5.75 7.70 -2.06
CA TYR A 151 4.46 7.66 -2.73
C TYR A 151 4.07 6.21 -2.99
N ALA A 152 2.79 5.94 -3.19
CA ALA A 152 2.29 4.60 -3.41
C ALA A 152 1.09 4.59 -4.37
N ILE A 153 0.96 3.49 -5.09
CA ILE A 153 -0.23 3.11 -5.86
C ILE A 153 -0.85 1.93 -5.12
N PRO A 154 -2.14 1.95 -4.77
CA PRO A 154 -2.77 0.84 -4.07
C PRO A 154 -2.94 -0.37 -4.99
N GLY A 155 -2.76 -1.55 -4.42
CA GLY A 155 -3.10 -2.82 -5.06
C GLY A 155 -4.46 -3.36 -4.62
N ASN A 156 -4.82 -4.56 -5.09
CA ASN A 156 -6.09 -5.18 -4.70
C ASN A 156 -6.14 -5.49 -3.20
N HIS A 157 -5.00 -5.77 -2.55
CA HIS A 157 -4.99 -6.04 -1.11
C HIS A 157 -5.34 -4.79 -0.31
N ASP A 158 -4.90 -3.61 -0.75
CA ASP A 158 -5.25 -2.34 -0.13
C ASP A 158 -6.76 -2.01 -0.26
N TRP A 159 -7.42 -2.57 -1.29
CA TRP A 159 -8.83 -2.36 -1.57
C TRP A 159 -9.78 -3.31 -0.82
N TYR A 160 -9.29 -4.40 -0.21
CA TYR A 160 -10.17 -5.32 0.51
C TYR A 160 -10.91 -4.67 1.69
N GLU A 161 -10.40 -3.58 2.26
CA GLU A 161 -11.12 -2.76 3.25
C GLU A 161 -11.48 -1.36 2.73
N ASP A 162 -11.94 -1.28 1.47
CA ASP A 162 -12.42 -0.04 0.82
C ASP A 162 -11.38 1.11 0.79
N LEU A 163 -10.09 0.76 0.82
CA LEU A 163 -8.94 1.68 0.76
C LEU A 163 -8.75 2.58 1.99
N GLY A 164 -9.44 2.31 3.11
CA GLY A 164 -9.42 3.17 4.29
C GLY A 164 -8.01 3.44 4.83
N GLY A 165 -7.21 2.39 5.07
CA GLY A 165 -5.85 2.54 5.61
C GLY A 165 -4.92 3.34 4.72
N PHE A 166 -4.96 3.09 3.41
CA PHE A 166 -4.17 3.82 2.42
C PHE A 166 -4.52 5.31 2.39
N MET A 167 -5.82 5.63 2.40
CA MET A 167 -6.28 7.01 2.40
C MET A 167 -5.84 7.77 3.66
N ARG A 168 -5.72 7.08 4.80
CA ARG A 168 -5.19 7.68 6.02
C ARG A 168 -3.68 7.96 5.95
N VAL A 169 -2.91 7.01 5.41
CA VAL A 169 -1.45 7.09 5.44
C VAL A 169 -0.87 7.97 4.33
N PHE A 170 -1.40 7.89 3.10
CA PHE A 170 -0.86 8.61 1.96
C PHE A 170 -1.66 9.85 1.55
N CYS A 171 -2.96 9.90 1.86
CA CYS A 171 -3.85 10.95 1.39
C CYS A 171 -4.30 11.88 2.52
N ASP A 172 -3.33 12.36 3.33
CA ASP A 172 -3.53 13.41 4.33
C ASP A 172 -4.65 13.08 5.33
N ASP A 173 -4.47 11.93 6.00
CA ASP A 173 -5.35 11.38 7.03
C ASP A 173 -6.85 11.44 6.69
N ALA A 174 -7.20 11.15 5.43
CA ALA A 174 -8.57 11.29 4.95
C ALA A 174 -9.54 10.45 5.82
N PRO A 175 -10.61 11.06 6.35
CA PRO A 175 -11.53 10.38 7.24
C PRO A 175 -12.39 9.36 6.48
N PRO A 176 -12.97 8.36 7.16
CA PRO A 176 -13.84 7.37 6.52
C PRO A 176 -14.92 8.00 5.64
N LEU A 177 -15.18 7.39 4.48
CA LEU A 177 -16.27 7.85 3.62
C LEU A 177 -17.62 7.80 4.37
N PRO A 178 -18.51 8.78 4.13
CA PRO A 178 -19.88 8.72 4.63
C PRO A 178 -20.58 7.40 4.22
N PRO A 179 -21.61 6.94 4.95
CA PRO A 179 -22.35 5.75 4.57
C PRO A 179 -23.05 5.93 3.21
N LYS A 180 -23.25 4.83 2.48
CA LYS A 180 -24.01 4.80 1.21
C LYS A 180 -25.48 4.50 1.50
N PRO A 181 -26.42 4.92 0.63
CA PRO A 181 -27.80 4.47 0.69
C PRO A 181 -27.87 2.94 0.61
N ARG A 182 -28.78 2.34 1.37
CA ARG A 182 -28.96 0.89 1.36
C ARG A 182 -29.45 0.42 -0.02
N PRO A 183 -28.86 -0.64 -0.58
CA PRO A 183 -29.29 -1.22 -1.84
C PRO A 183 -30.69 -1.84 -1.69
N ARG A 184 -31.42 -1.92 -2.81
CA ARG A 184 -32.69 -2.63 -2.88
C ARG A 184 -32.48 -4.09 -2.44
N ALA A 185 -33.37 -4.57 -1.55
CA ALA A 185 -33.33 -5.93 -1.02
C ALA A 185 -33.22 -6.98 -2.16
N LEU A 186 -32.39 -8.00 -1.92
CA LEU A 186 -32.12 -9.13 -2.83
C LEU A 186 -31.44 -8.76 -4.17
N SER A 187 -31.06 -7.51 -4.40
CA SER A 187 -30.24 -7.12 -5.56
C SER A 187 -28.79 -7.66 -5.45
N ARG A 188 -28.05 -7.69 -6.57
CA ARG A 188 -26.60 -8.02 -6.55
C ARG A 188 -25.84 -7.12 -5.57
N ALA A 189 -26.16 -5.83 -5.53
CA ALA A 189 -25.55 -4.88 -4.61
C ALA A 189 -25.87 -5.17 -3.14
N TRP A 190 -27.07 -5.68 -2.85
CA TRP A 190 -27.47 -6.10 -1.50
C TRP A 190 -26.70 -7.33 -1.02
N TRP A 191 -26.60 -8.37 -1.86
CA TRP A 191 -25.79 -9.56 -1.57
C TRP A 191 -24.32 -9.21 -1.38
N ARG A 192 -23.78 -8.32 -2.23
CA ARG A 192 -22.42 -7.81 -2.04
C ARG A 192 -22.25 -7.16 -0.68
N GLU A 193 -23.11 -6.20 -0.32
CA GLU A 193 -22.97 -5.47 0.94
C GLU A 193 -23.11 -6.36 2.18
N LEU A 194 -23.99 -7.37 2.12
CA LEU A 194 -24.16 -8.34 3.19
C LEU A 194 -22.90 -9.18 3.42
N LEU A 195 -22.24 -9.60 2.34
CA LEU A 195 -21.03 -10.43 2.40
C LEU A 195 -19.75 -9.59 2.54
N TRP A 196 -19.81 -8.28 2.29
CA TRP A 196 -18.66 -7.39 2.31
C TRP A 196 -18.00 -7.36 3.68
N HIS A 197 -16.70 -7.64 3.72
CA HIS A 197 -15.86 -7.36 4.86
C HIS A 197 -15.77 -5.85 5.06
N ARG A 198 -15.99 -5.42 6.30
CA ARG A 198 -15.83 -4.03 6.72
C ARG A 198 -14.61 -3.95 7.64
N PRO A 199 -13.81 -2.88 7.51
CA PRO A 199 -12.69 -2.64 8.40
C PRO A 199 -13.18 -2.57 9.85
N ARG A 200 -12.32 -3.00 10.76
CA ARG A 200 -12.48 -2.70 12.18
C ARG A 200 -12.17 -1.21 12.41
N PRO A 201 -12.73 -0.59 13.47
CA PRO A 201 -12.27 0.72 13.90
C PRO A 201 -10.75 0.72 14.07
N ALA A 202 -10.08 1.72 13.49
CA ALA A 202 -8.63 1.84 13.59
C ALA A 202 -8.22 2.11 15.04
N ASP A 203 -7.12 1.52 15.47
CA ASP A 203 -6.46 1.91 16.72
C ASP A 203 -5.70 3.23 16.49
N GLU A 204 -6.36 4.34 16.80
CA GLU A 204 -5.84 5.70 16.59
C GLU A 204 -4.51 5.93 17.31
N GLN A 205 -4.37 5.39 18.53
CA GLN A 205 -3.16 5.53 19.31
C GLN A 205 -2.02 4.76 18.65
N ARG A 206 -2.27 3.51 18.25
CA ARG A 206 -1.28 2.69 17.54
C ARG A 206 -0.84 3.32 16.22
N LEU A 207 -1.76 3.89 15.44
CA LEU A 207 -1.41 4.59 14.20
C LEU A 207 -0.57 5.85 14.49
N ALA A 208 -0.94 6.63 15.51
CA ALA A 208 -0.18 7.82 15.88
C ALA A 208 1.25 7.47 16.32
N GLU A 209 1.44 6.42 17.12
CA GLU A 209 2.77 5.93 17.51
C GLU A 209 3.56 5.44 16.29
N ALA A 210 2.93 4.72 15.37
CA ALA A 210 3.57 4.27 14.14
C ALA A 210 4.07 5.43 13.27
N ARG A 211 3.28 6.52 13.13
CA ARG A 211 3.66 7.71 12.34
C ARG A 211 4.94 8.37 12.87
N LYS A 212 5.23 8.28 14.17
CA LYS A 212 6.48 8.82 14.77
C LYS A 212 7.74 8.16 14.20
N LEU A 213 7.65 6.94 13.69
CA LEU A 213 8.78 6.25 13.06
C LEU A 213 9.22 6.91 11.74
N ARG A 214 8.34 7.69 11.08
CA ARG A 214 8.64 8.42 9.84
C ARG A 214 8.12 9.87 9.88
N SER A 215 8.38 10.58 10.98
CA SER A 215 7.91 11.97 11.17
C SER A 215 8.91 13.05 10.77
N ALA A 216 10.08 12.69 10.21
CA ALA A 216 11.07 13.68 9.81
C ALA A 216 10.51 14.57 8.69
N PRO A 217 10.83 15.88 8.64
CA PRO A 217 10.32 16.79 7.62
C PRO A 217 10.59 16.32 6.19
N GLY A 218 11.78 15.75 5.92
CA GLY A 218 12.14 15.22 4.60
C GLY A 218 11.33 13.99 4.15
N GLN A 219 10.68 13.28 5.08
CA GLN A 219 9.89 12.08 4.79
C GLN A 219 8.44 12.40 4.45
N GLN A 220 7.98 13.63 4.71
CA GLN A 220 6.57 13.98 4.58
C GLN A 220 6.16 14.05 3.10
N ALA A 221 5.04 13.40 2.80
CA ALA A 221 4.45 13.34 1.47
C ALA A 221 2.93 13.36 1.62
N VAL A 222 2.24 14.04 0.70
CA VAL A 222 0.78 13.99 0.62
C VAL A 222 0.40 13.70 -0.82
N GLN A 223 -0.42 12.67 -1.00
CA GLN A 223 -1.06 12.36 -2.27
C GLN A 223 -2.41 13.06 -2.36
N PRO A 224 -2.78 13.59 -3.53
CA PRO A 224 -4.10 14.17 -3.77
C PRO A 224 -5.22 13.12 -3.74
N GLY A 225 -4.89 11.84 -3.85
CA GLY A 225 -5.83 10.73 -3.83
C GLY A 225 -5.17 9.39 -4.23
N PRO A 226 -5.97 8.36 -4.55
CA PRO A 226 -5.47 7.07 -5.01
C PRO A 226 -4.84 7.12 -6.40
N TYR A 227 -5.24 8.10 -7.21
CA TYR A 227 -4.58 8.49 -8.46
C TYR A 227 -3.82 9.76 -8.27
N TRP A 228 -2.62 9.81 -8.84
CA TRP A 228 -1.78 10.98 -8.81
C TRP A 228 -0.83 10.97 -10.00
N ALA A 229 -0.31 12.15 -10.33
CA ALA A 229 0.89 12.27 -11.13
C ALA A 229 1.94 13.03 -10.31
N ILE A 230 3.21 12.65 -10.45
CA ILE A 230 4.33 13.44 -9.95
C ILE A 230 4.96 14.10 -11.17
N ASP A 231 5.01 15.43 -11.14
CA ASP A 231 5.81 16.20 -12.08
C ASP A 231 7.17 16.45 -11.43
N ALA A 232 8.21 15.77 -11.92
CA ALA A 232 9.54 15.73 -11.32
C ALA A 232 10.59 16.38 -12.24
N GLY A 233 10.23 17.46 -12.95
CA GLY A 233 11.11 18.14 -13.90
C GLY A 233 11.14 17.41 -15.26
N PRO A 234 12.23 16.73 -15.65
CA PRO A 234 12.33 16.08 -16.97
C PRO A 234 11.45 14.84 -17.14
N VAL A 235 10.87 14.31 -16.05
CA VAL A 235 10.05 13.10 -16.07
C VAL A 235 8.73 13.36 -15.34
N ARG A 236 7.63 12.88 -15.94
CA ARG A 236 6.33 12.77 -15.28
C ARG A 236 6.01 11.30 -15.00
N ILE A 237 5.68 11.01 -13.75
CA ILE A 237 5.29 9.67 -13.28
C ILE A 237 3.79 9.69 -13.03
N VAL A 238 3.05 8.70 -13.52
CA VAL A 238 1.60 8.60 -13.34
C VAL A 238 1.27 7.32 -12.57
N GLY A 239 0.63 7.48 -11.41
CA GLY A 239 0.17 6.38 -10.57
C GLY A 239 -1.29 6.05 -10.85
N ILE A 240 -1.56 4.86 -11.40
CA ILE A 240 -2.90 4.39 -11.76
C ILE A 240 -3.29 3.19 -10.89
N ASP A 241 -4.23 3.43 -9.98
CA ASP A 241 -4.98 2.43 -9.23
C ASP A 241 -5.95 1.63 -10.13
N THR A 242 -5.89 0.30 -10.06
CA THR A 242 -6.72 -0.62 -10.85
C THR A 242 -7.77 -1.38 -10.04
N GLY A 243 -7.83 -1.15 -8.73
CA GLY A 243 -8.88 -1.69 -7.87
C GLY A 243 -8.80 -3.19 -7.60
N LEU A 244 -9.92 -3.78 -7.15
CA LEU A 244 -9.95 -5.20 -6.79
C LEU A 244 -9.81 -6.15 -7.99
N LEU A 245 -10.42 -5.81 -9.13
CA LEU A 245 -10.47 -6.67 -10.31
C LEU A 245 -9.57 -6.19 -11.47
N GLY A 246 -8.68 -5.23 -11.24
CA GLY A 246 -7.72 -4.77 -12.25
C GLY A 246 -8.34 -3.92 -13.36
N THR A 247 -9.43 -3.21 -13.09
CA THR A 247 -10.14 -2.37 -14.07
C THR A 247 -9.85 -0.87 -13.86
N ILE A 248 -9.67 -0.16 -14.96
CA ILE A 248 -9.61 1.31 -15.00
C ILE A 248 -11.02 1.84 -15.29
N ASP A 249 -11.41 2.94 -14.63
CA ASP A 249 -12.71 3.60 -14.76
C ASP A 249 -12.82 4.53 -15.98
#